data_AF-A0A7S2FW15-F1
#
_entry.id   AF-A0A7S2FW15-F1
#
_cell.length_a   1.000
_cell.length_b   1.000
_cell.length_c   1.000
_cell.angle_alpha   90.00
_cell.angle_beta   90.00
_cell.angle_gamma   90.00
#
_symmetry.space_group_name_H-M   'P 1'
#
loop_
_entity.id
_entity.type
_entity.pdbx_description
1 polymer ?
#
loop_
_entity_poly.entity_id
_entity_poly.type
_entity_poly.pdbx_seq_one_letter_code
_entity_poly.pdbx_strand_id
1 'polypeptide(L)'
;FKGVKYWSVVTGIEVDAHSSNQNVPSFFDRITKDIEIVRVALLLTGCVQGIRNTVSEYLESFVRYDWVWKDDKEGTYKTFSENKPSLDDYEAKLRYFGAVETEITAIPHVHNIGALTLKTDNLKDAL
;
A
#
# COMPACT_ATOMS: atom_id res chain seq x y z
N PHE A 1 -36.03 31.54 20.61
CA PHE A 1 -35.88 30.21 19.98
C PHE A 1 -36.16 29.15 21.04
N LYS A 2 -37.29 28.42 20.91
CA LYS A 2 -37.71 27.40 21.88
C LYS A 2 -36.75 26.20 21.82
N GLY A 3 -36.11 25.89 22.94
CA GLY A 3 -35.26 24.71 23.08
C GLY A 3 -36.05 23.43 22.84
N VAL A 4 -35.58 22.60 21.91
CA VAL A 4 -36.18 21.31 21.60
C VAL A 4 -35.95 20.39 22.80
N LYS A 5 -37.03 20.00 23.47
CA LYS A 5 -37.03 18.96 24.50
C LYS A 5 -36.62 17.63 23.86
N TYR A 6 -35.47 17.13 24.33
CA TYR A 6 -34.98 15.75 24.37
C TYR A 6 -35.87 14.70 23.68
N TRP A 7 -35.30 14.06 22.65
CA TRP A 7 -35.83 12.84 22.07
C TRP A 7 -35.62 11.69 23.04
N SER A 8 -36.70 11.08 23.55
CA SER A 8 -36.64 9.83 24.31
C SER A 8 -36.80 8.66 23.35
N VAL A 9 -35.80 7.79 23.31
CA VAL A 9 -35.92 6.47 22.67
C VAL A 9 -36.85 5.63 23.54
N VAL A 10 -38.05 5.35 23.04
CA VAL A 10 -38.99 4.43 23.69
C VAL A 10 -38.48 3.01 23.48
N THR A 11 -37.67 2.52 24.40
CA THR A 11 -37.50 1.08 24.59
C THR A 11 -38.70 0.58 25.38
N GLY A 12 -39.50 -0.31 24.81
CA GLY A 12 -40.74 -0.85 25.40
C GLY A 12 -40.51 -1.75 26.63
N ILE A 13 -39.92 -1.19 27.68
CA ILE A 13 -39.80 -1.80 29.00
C ILE A 13 -40.29 -0.73 29.98
N GLU A 14 -41.46 -0.96 30.59
CA GLU A 14 -41.94 -0.13 31.71
C GLU A 14 -40.92 -0.22 32.85
N VAL A 15 -40.39 0.92 33.27
CA VAL A 15 -39.40 1.00 34.35
C VAL A 15 -40.01 1.78 35.51
N ASP A 16 -40.30 1.06 36.60
CA ASP A 16 -40.81 1.62 37.84
C ASP A 16 -39.83 2.63 38.44
N ALA A 17 -40.39 3.78 38.83
CA ALA A 17 -39.65 5.00 39.14
C ALA A 17 -39.10 5.06 40.57
N HIS A 18 -38.22 4.14 41.00
CA HIS A 18 -37.43 4.35 42.23
C HIS A 18 -36.08 3.60 42.20
N SER A 19 -35.04 4.20 41.60
CA SER A 19 -33.61 4.08 42.03
C SER A 19 -32.66 4.88 41.13
N SER A 20 -32.03 5.90 41.74
CA SER A 20 -30.71 6.50 41.46
C SER A 20 -30.18 6.57 40.01
N ASN A 21 -30.02 7.80 39.47
CA ASN A 21 -29.01 8.23 38.48
C ASN A 21 -28.21 7.12 37.75
N GLN A 22 -28.89 6.25 37.00
CA GLN A 22 -28.22 5.34 36.09
C GLN A 22 -27.91 6.16 34.84
N ASN A 23 -26.65 6.55 34.68
CA ASN A 23 -26.15 7.16 33.45
C ASN A 23 -26.24 6.09 32.35
N VAL A 24 -27.41 5.95 31.73
CA VAL A 24 -27.64 4.99 30.65
C VAL A 24 -26.64 5.34 29.55
N PRO A 25 -25.71 4.43 29.23
CA PRO A 25 -24.64 4.74 28.29
C PRO A 25 -25.25 5.12 26.95
N SER A 26 -24.72 6.19 26.37
CA SER A 26 -25.16 6.66 25.07
C SER A 26 -25.01 5.54 24.03
N PHE A 27 -25.79 5.61 22.95
CA PHE A 27 -25.61 4.70 21.82
C PHE A 27 -24.15 4.69 21.31
N PHE A 28 -23.52 5.86 21.31
CA PHE A 28 -22.11 6.02 20.98
C PHE A 28 -21.18 5.27 21.95
N ASP A 29 -21.43 5.33 23.27
CA ASP A 29 -20.65 4.58 24.26
C ASP A 29 -20.79 3.08 24.10
N ARG A 30 -21.99 2.60 23.77
CA ARG A 30 -22.26 1.17 23.55
C ARG A 30 -21.51 0.66 22.33
N ILE A 31 -21.54 1.41 21.23
CA ILE A 31 -20.82 1.06 19.99
C ILE A 31 -19.30 1.13 20.19
N THR A 32 -18.79 2.19 20.80
CA THR A 32 -17.33 2.39 20.92
C THR A 32 -16.68 1.36 21.86
N LYS A 33 -17.45 0.79 22.79
CA LYS A 33 -17.00 -0.26 23.71
C LYS A 33 -17.36 -1.67 23.22
N ASP A 34 -18.00 -1.81 22.06
CA ASP A 34 -18.37 -3.10 21.51
C ASP A 34 -17.12 -3.86 21.07
N ILE A 35 -16.93 -5.06 21.63
CA ILE A 35 -15.74 -5.88 21.39
C ILE A 35 -15.67 -6.38 19.95
N GLU A 36 -16.80 -6.59 19.28
CA GLU A 36 -16.83 -7.03 17.88
C GLU A 36 -16.37 -5.91 16.96
N ILE A 37 -16.81 -4.67 17.23
CA ILE A 37 -16.37 -3.49 16.49
C ILE A 37 -14.87 -3.26 16.68
N VAL A 38 -14.38 -3.34 17.92
CA VAL A 38 -12.94 -3.24 18.22
C VAL A 38 -12.15 -4.33 17.49
N ARG A 39 -12.63 -5.59 17.50
CA ARG A 39 -11.98 -6.70 16.79
C ARG A 39 -11.91 -6.46 15.28
N VAL A 40 -12.98 -6.01 14.65
CA VAL A 40 -13.00 -5.72 13.21
C VAL A 40 -12.07 -4.55 12.87
N ALA A 41 -12.04 -3.51 13.69
CA ALA A 41 -11.12 -2.38 13.50
C ALA A 41 -9.64 -2.81 13.59
N LEU A 42 -9.31 -3.68 14.55
CA LEU A 42 -7.96 -4.25 14.68
C LEU A 42 -7.61 -5.16 13.51
N LEU A 43 -8.54 -6.02 13.08
CA LEU A 43 -8.35 -6.89 11.91
C LEU A 43 -8.10 -6.06 10.65
N LEU A 44 -8.90 -5.02 10.42
CA LEU A 44 -8.72 -4.10 9.29
C LEU A 44 -7.35 -3.43 9.33
N THR A 45 -6.92 -2.97 10.51
CA THR A 45 -5.59 -2.37 10.70
C THR A 45 -4.49 -3.38 10.34
N GLY A 46 -4.62 -4.63 10.79
CA GLY A 46 -3.71 -5.71 10.43
C GLY A 46 -3.70 -6.01 8.92
N CYS A 47 -4.87 -6.03 8.26
CA CYS A 47 -4.97 -6.20 6.82
C CYS A 47 -4.29 -5.05 6.05
N VAL A 48 -4.50 -3.79 6.48
CA VAL A 48 -3.83 -2.63 5.86
C VAL A 48 -2.31 -2.74 6.00
N GLN A 49 -1.82 -3.15 7.17
CA GLN A 49 -0.38 -3.35 7.36
C GLN A 49 0.14 -4.53 6.52
N GLY A 50 -0.59 -5.64 6.44
CA GLY A 50 -0.24 -6.78 5.59
C GLY A 50 -0.14 -6.38 4.12
N ILE A 51 -1.11 -5.62 3.62
CA ILE A 51 -1.09 -5.09 2.24
C ILE A 51 0.13 -4.18 2.02
N ARG A 52 0.49 -3.31 2.98
CA ARG A 52 1.70 -2.47 2.87
C ARG A 52 2.96 -3.32 2.70
N ASN A 53 3.10 -4.39 3.47
CA ASN A 53 4.25 -5.30 3.37
C ASN A 53 4.28 -5.98 1.99
N THR A 54 3.16 -6.48 1.49
CA THR A 54 3.10 -7.09 0.15
C THR A 54 3.42 -6.08 -0.96
N VAL A 55 2.98 -4.83 -0.83
CA VAL A 55 3.37 -3.76 -1.77
C VAL A 55 4.87 -3.50 -1.70
N SER A 56 5.46 -3.44 -0.51
CA SER A 56 6.91 -3.27 -0.34
C SER A 56 7.70 -4.42 -0.95
N GLU A 57 7.31 -5.67 -0.71
CA GLU A 57 7.93 -6.86 -1.32
C GLU A 57 7.84 -6.83 -2.85
N TYR A 58 6.71 -6.39 -3.40
CA TYR A 58 6.56 -6.22 -4.84
C TYR A 58 7.49 -5.14 -5.39
N LEU A 59 7.59 -3.99 -4.71
CA LEU A 59 8.50 -2.91 -5.11
C LEU A 59 9.97 -3.29 -4.96
N GLU A 60 10.33 -4.16 -4.01
CA GLU A 60 11.68 -4.69 -3.87
C GLU A 60 12.14 -5.48 -5.11
N SER A 61 11.23 -6.10 -5.85
CA SER A 61 11.58 -6.76 -7.12
C SER A 61 12.16 -5.79 -8.17
N PHE A 62 11.86 -4.49 -8.07
CA PHE A 62 12.38 -3.46 -8.97
C PHE A 62 13.75 -2.93 -8.56
N VAL A 63 14.23 -3.23 -7.35
CA VAL A 63 15.58 -2.85 -6.87
C VAL A 63 16.66 -3.42 -7.80
N ARG A 64 16.40 -4.53 -8.51
CA ARG A 64 17.34 -5.09 -9.49
C ARG A 64 17.66 -4.15 -10.65
N TYR A 65 16.80 -3.16 -10.90
CA TYR A 65 16.98 -2.14 -11.93
C TYR A 65 17.52 -0.82 -11.35
N ASP A 66 17.90 -0.79 -10.06
CA ASP A 66 18.46 0.41 -9.41
C ASP A 66 19.62 1.02 -10.19
N TRP A 67 20.45 0.18 -10.81
CA TRP A 67 21.59 0.61 -11.60
C TRP A 67 21.20 1.51 -12.79
N VAL A 68 19.96 1.43 -13.27
CA VAL A 68 19.49 2.28 -14.37
C VAL A 68 19.43 3.75 -13.93
N TRP A 69 19.02 4.03 -12.69
CA TRP A 69 18.86 5.40 -12.17
C TRP A 69 19.91 5.82 -11.13
N LYS A 70 20.56 4.87 -10.43
CA LYS A 70 21.58 5.17 -9.39
C LYS A 70 23.01 5.16 -9.93
N ASP A 71 23.29 4.44 -11.01
CA ASP A 71 24.66 4.28 -11.48
C ASP A 71 25.13 5.47 -12.33
N ASP A 72 26.40 5.85 -12.16
CA ASP A 72 27.02 6.88 -12.99
C ASP A 72 27.34 6.28 -14.36
N LYS A 73 26.42 6.50 -15.32
CA LYS A 73 26.56 6.00 -16.69
C LYS A 73 27.87 6.44 -17.34
N GLU A 74 28.35 7.65 -17.02
CA GLU A 74 29.56 8.20 -17.61
C GLU A 74 30.82 7.54 -17.04
N GLY A 75 30.86 7.32 -15.72
CA GLY A 75 31.90 6.54 -15.05
C GLY A 75 31.94 5.07 -15.50
N THR A 76 30.78 4.41 -15.59
CA THR A 76 30.67 3.03 -16.06
C THR A 76 31.07 2.90 -17.54
N TYR A 77 30.71 3.87 -18.38
CA TYR A 77 31.15 3.91 -19.77
C TYR A 77 32.66 4.14 -19.90
N LYS A 78 33.21 5.09 -19.13
CA LYS A 78 34.64 5.40 -19.14
C LYS A 78 35.49 4.20 -18.73
N THR A 79 35.13 3.54 -17.63
CA THR A 79 35.82 2.32 -17.18
C THR A 79 35.70 1.19 -18.19
N PHE A 80 34.53 1.02 -18.81
CA PHE A 80 34.36 0.07 -19.90
C PHE A 80 35.27 0.40 -21.09
N SER A 81 35.34 1.67 -21.51
CA SER A 81 36.18 2.12 -22.63
C SER A 81 37.68 2.01 -22.35
N GLU A 82 38.11 2.24 -21.10
CA GLU A 82 39.52 2.13 -20.67
C GLU A 82 40.04 0.69 -20.79
N ASN A 83 39.15 -0.31 -20.64
CA ASN A 83 39.48 -1.73 -20.82
C ASN A 83 39.73 -2.15 -22.29
N LYS A 84 39.68 -1.20 -23.24
CA LYS A 84 39.83 -1.44 -24.70
C LYS A 84 38.96 -2.62 -25.18
N PRO A 85 37.63 -2.54 -24.97
CA PRO A 85 36.71 -3.62 -25.29
C PRO A 85 36.72 -3.94 -26.78
N SER A 86 36.55 -5.22 -27.10
CA SER A 86 36.41 -5.69 -28.47
C SER A 86 35.01 -5.38 -29.02
N LEU A 87 34.84 -5.51 -30.35
CA LEU A 87 33.52 -5.35 -30.97
C LEU A 87 32.50 -6.35 -30.39
N ASP A 88 32.95 -7.57 -30.09
CA ASP A 88 32.12 -8.62 -29.48
C ASP A 88 31.67 -8.23 -28.06
N ASP A 89 32.53 -7.55 -27.29
CA ASP A 89 32.16 -7.05 -25.95
C ASP A 89 31.09 -5.95 -26.02
N TYR A 90 31.19 -5.06 -27.01
CA TYR A 90 30.14 -4.07 -27.28
C TYR A 90 28.82 -4.74 -27.67
N GLU A 91 28.87 -5.72 -28.57
CA GLU A 91 27.67 -6.46 -28.98
C GLU A 91 27.04 -7.21 -27.80
N ALA A 92 27.85 -7.87 -26.96
CA ALA A 92 27.39 -8.53 -25.76
C ALA A 92 26.69 -7.56 -24.79
N LYS A 93 27.25 -6.35 -24.61
CA LYS A 93 26.65 -5.33 -23.74
C LYS A 93 25.35 -4.76 -24.31
N LEU A 94 25.27 -4.54 -25.63
CA LEU A 94 24.04 -4.12 -26.31
C LEU A 94 22.95 -5.19 -26.22
N ARG A 95 23.29 -6.46 -26.44
CA ARG A 95 22.36 -7.59 -26.26
C ARG A 95 21.84 -7.68 -24.83
N TYR A 96 22.71 -7.47 -23.84
CA TYR A 96 22.31 -7.42 -22.43
C TYR A 96 21.28 -6.32 -22.17
N PHE A 97 21.52 -5.09 -22.66
CA PHE A 97 20.56 -4.00 -22.49
C PHE A 97 19.22 -4.27 -23.19
N GLY A 98 19.24 -4.82 -24.41
CA GLY A 98 18.01 -5.19 -25.12
C GLY A 98 17.21 -6.30 -24.41
N ALA A 99 17.90 -7.25 -23.76
CA ALA A 99 17.24 -8.26 -22.93
C ALA A 99 16.57 -7.64 -21.70
N VAL A 100 17.24 -6.69 -21.04
CA VAL A 100 16.67 -5.96 -19.89
C VAL A 100 15.46 -5.13 -20.31
N GLU A 101 15.51 -4.42 -21.44
CA GLU A 101 14.38 -3.64 -21.96
C GLU A 101 13.16 -4.55 -22.26
N THR A 102 13.42 -5.73 -22.84
CA THR A 102 12.38 -6.73 -23.09
C THR A 102 11.76 -7.24 -21.78
N GLU A 103 12.59 -7.49 -20.76
CA GLU A 103 12.14 -7.89 -19.42
C GLU A 103 11.24 -6.83 -18.78
N ILE A 104 11.66 -5.56 -18.80
CA ILE A 104 10.89 -4.42 -18.27
C ILE A 104 9.57 -4.26 -19.02
N THR A 105 9.59 -4.34 -20.34
CA THR A 105 8.39 -4.23 -21.17
C THR A 105 7.38 -5.33 -20.87
N ALA A 106 7.86 -6.54 -20.56
CA ALA A 106 7.03 -7.68 -20.19
C ALA A 106 6.36 -7.55 -18.81
N ILE A 107 6.81 -6.62 -17.95
CA ILE A 107 6.16 -6.38 -16.66
C ILE A 107 4.70 -5.94 -16.88
N PRO A 108 3.71 -6.60 -16.26
CA PRO A 108 2.31 -6.24 -16.41
C PRO A 108 2.04 -4.79 -15.98
N HIS A 109 1.24 -4.07 -16.76
CA HIS A 109 0.79 -2.69 -16.48
C HIS A 109 0.03 -2.56 -15.17
N VAL A 110 -0.60 -3.66 -14.74
CA VAL A 110 -1.48 -3.70 -13.60
C VAL A 110 -1.12 -4.91 -12.74
N HIS A 111 -0.88 -4.66 -11.45
CA HIS A 111 -0.64 -5.70 -10.46
C HIS A 111 -1.65 -5.60 -9.32
N ASN A 112 -2.39 -6.66 -9.05
CA ASN A 112 -3.45 -6.67 -8.02
C ASN A 112 -2.90 -7.20 -6.70
N ILE A 113 -3.09 -6.44 -5.61
CA ILE A 113 -2.67 -6.80 -4.25
C ILE A 113 -3.88 -6.68 -3.32
N GLY A 114 -4.49 -7.82 -3.00
CA GLY A 114 -5.68 -7.87 -2.14
C GLY A 114 -6.82 -7.02 -2.71
N ALA A 115 -7.20 -5.97 -1.97
CA ALA A 115 -8.24 -5.02 -2.37
C ALA A 115 -7.70 -3.79 -3.14
N LEU A 116 -6.41 -3.77 -3.49
CA LEU A 116 -5.75 -2.68 -4.20
C LEU A 116 -5.24 -3.13 -5.56
N THR A 117 -5.05 -2.16 -6.45
CA THR A 117 -4.45 -2.34 -7.77
C THR A 117 -3.32 -1.34 -7.94
N LEU A 118 -2.11 -1.84 -8.19
CA LEU A 118 -0.93 -1.06 -8.53
C LEU A 118 -0.86 -0.86 -10.04
N LYS A 119 -0.72 0.38 -10.49
CA LYS A 119 -0.37 0.70 -11.87
C LYS A 119 1.15 0.85 -11.95
N THR A 120 1.78 0.04 -12.78
CA THR A 120 3.24 0.01 -12.94
C THR A 120 3.73 0.90 -14.08
N ASP A 121 2.82 1.50 -14.85
CA ASP A 121 3.15 2.32 -16.04
C ASP A 121 4.20 3.38 -15.73
N ASN A 122 3.97 4.21 -14.71
CA ASN A 122 4.92 5.27 -14.33
C ASN A 122 6.28 4.74 -13.86
N LEU A 123 6.33 3.52 -13.32
CA LEU A 123 7.56 2.89 -12.88
C LEU A 123 8.34 2.31 -14.07
N LYS A 124 7.63 1.77 -15.06
CA LYS A 124 8.20 1.32 -16.33
C LYS A 124 8.73 2.49 -17.15
N ASP A 125 8.04 3.62 -17.18
CA ASP A 125 8.48 4.81 -17.91
C ASP A 125 9.73 5.47 -17.29
N ALA A 126 9.97 5.25 -16.00
CA ALA A 126 11.14 5.74 -15.29
C ALA A 126 12.36 4.81 -15.40
N LEU A 127 12.19 3.62 -15.99
CA LEU A 127 13.19 2.59 -16.24
C LEU A 127 13.68 2.65 -17.69
#